data_AF-A0A7Y1T916-F1
#
_entry.id   AF-A0A7Y1T916-F1
#
_cell.length_a   1.000
_cell.length_b   1.000
_cell.length_c   1.000
_cell.angle_alpha   90.00
_cell.angle_beta   90.00
_cell.angle_gamma   90.00
#
_symmetry.space_group_name_H-M   'P 1'
#
loop_
_entity.id
_entity.type
_entity.pdbx_description
1 polymer ?
#
loop_
_entity_poly.entity_id
_entity_poly.type
_entity_poly.pdbx_seq_one_letter_code
_entity_poly.pdbx_strand_id
1 'polypeptide(L)'
;MLHKITAWAGAVLLTYIIAAALVSPFNMASIEALGMQVPAASLLAAAWHDILHMADLYLPIIAVALLIAFPFAAWLAQRTGVAARLLYPLAGFAALLTIHGLLYLAFGMSPIAAT
;
A
#
# COMPACT_ATOMS: atom_id res chain seq x y z
N MET A 1 -5.80 10.04 23.21
CA MET A 1 -5.34 8.76 22.61
C MET A 1 -6.27 8.27 21.50
N LEU A 2 -7.60 8.31 21.69
CA LEU A 2 -8.60 7.88 20.69
C LEU A 2 -8.38 8.47 19.28
N HIS A 3 -8.18 9.79 19.17
CA HIS A 3 -7.93 10.47 17.88
C HIS A 3 -6.70 9.93 17.11
N LYS A 4 -5.66 9.44 17.81
CA LYS A 4 -4.48 8.87 17.15
C LYS A 4 -4.78 7.48 16.60
N ILE A 5 -5.57 6.70 17.34
CA ILE A 5 -5.99 5.36 16.94
C ILE A 5 -6.92 5.46 15.72
N THR A 6 -7.89 6.37 15.74
CA THR A 6 -8.80 6.57 14.60
C THR A 6 -8.07 7.12 13.37
N ALA A 7 -7.11 8.03 13.56
CA ALA A 7 -6.27 8.51 12.46
C ALA A 7 -5.38 7.39 11.87
N TRP A 8 -4.80 6.54 12.72
CA TRP A 8 -4.03 5.39 12.27
C TRP A 8 -4.92 4.38 11.52
N ALA A 9 -6.08 4.02 12.07
CA ALA A 9 -7.02 3.12 11.41
C ALA A 9 -7.50 3.70 10.06
N GLY A 10 -7.78 5.00 9.99
CA GLY A 10 -8.12 5.69 8.74
C GLY A 10 -6.98 5.66 7.73
N ALA A 11 -5.74 5.85 8.17
CA ALA A 11 -4.57 5.74 7.30
C ALA A 11 -4.39 4.31 6.78
N VAL A 12 -4.53 3.28 7.63
CA VAL A 12 -4.45 1.87 7.23
C VAL A 12 -5.50 1.55 6.15
N LEU A 13 -6.75 1.92 6.38
CA LEU A 13 -7.84 1.67 5.43
C LEU A 13 -7.61 2.41 4.11
N LEU A 14 -7.25 3.69 4.16
CA LEU A 14 -7.01 4.48 2.97
C LEU A 14 -5.80 3.94 2.16
N THR A 15 -4.71 3.62 2.84
CA THR A 15 -3.53 3.03 2.21
C THR A 15 -3.84 1.68 1.59
N TYR A 16 -4.63 0.83 2.26
CA TYR A 16 -5.08 -0.44 1.72
C TYR A 16 -5.92 -0.26 0.45
N ILE A 17 -6.96 0.59 0.50
CA ILE A 17 -7.85 0.83 -0.65
C ILE A 17 -7.05 1.32 -1.85
N ILE A 18 -6.15 2.30 -1.64
CA ILE A 18 -5.31 2.83 -2.72
C ILE A 18 -4.36 1.76 -3.26
N ALA A 19 -3.68 1.02 -2.38
CA ALA A 19 -2.73 0.01 -2.81
C ALA A 19 -3.42 -1.12 -3.58
N ALA A 20 -4.52 -1.69 -3.05
CA ALA A 20 -5.29 -2.74 -3.69
C ALA A 20 -5.90 -2.27 -5.03
N ALA A 21 -6.41 -1.04 -5.11
CA ALA A 21 -6.98 -0.50 -6.34
C ALA A 21 -5.94 -0.33 -7.46
N LEU A 22 -4.68 -0.07 -7.13
CA LEU A 22 -3.63 0.23 -8.10
C LEU A 22 -2.87 -1.01 -8.57
N VAL A 23 -2.86 -2.09 -7.79
CA VAL A 23 -2.17 -3.35 -8.12
C VAL A 23 -2.59 -3.91 -9.47
N SER A 24 -3.88 -4.18 -9.65
CA SER A 24 -4.41 -4.77 -10.89
C SER A 24 -4.14 -3.93 -12.14
N PRO A 25 -4.36 -2.60 -12.14
CA PRO A 25 -3.99 -1.75 -13.27
C PRO A 25 -2.50 -1.78 -13.63
N PHE A 26 -1.59 -1.80 -12.65
CA PHE A 26 -0.15 -1.89 -12.93
C PHE A 26 0.24 -3.25 -13.55
N ASN A 27 -0.37 -4.34 -13.06
CA ASN A 27 -0.14 -5.67 -13.62
C ASN A 27 -0.68 -5.77 -15.06
N MET A 28 -1.91 -5.29 -15.30
CA MET A 28 -2.54 -5.36 -16.62
C MET A 28 -1.89 -4.44 -17.65
N ALA A 29 -1.41 -3.26 -17.25
CA ALA A 29 -0.62 -2.38 -18.12
C ALA A 29 0.67 -3.06 -18.60
N SER A 30 1.26 -3.94 -17.78
CA SER A 30 2.44 -4.73 -18.16
C SER A 30 2.10 -5.78 -19.23
N ILE A 31 0.87 -6.28 -19.26
CA ILE A 31 0.39 -7.24 -20.27
C ILE A 31 -0.08 -6.51 -21.55
N GLU A 32 -0.66 -5.32 -21.42
CA GLU A 32 -0.98 -4.45 -22.56
C GLU A 32 0.28 -4.07 -23.35
N ALA A 33 1.39 -3.83 -22.65
CA ALA A 33 2.71 -3.63 -23.26
C ALA A 33 3.21 -4.84 -24.08
N LEU A 34 2.63 -6.04 -23.88
CA LEU A 34 2.92 -7.26 -24.66
C LEU A 34 1.98 -7.42 -25.88
N GLY A 35 1.14 -6.43 -26.17
CA GLY A 35 0.25 -6.41 -27.33
C GLY A 35 -1.16 -6.97 -27.08
N MET A 36 -1.51 -7.27 -25.83
CA MET A 36 -2.86 -7.71 -25.46
C MET A 36 -3.77 -6.51 -25.21
N GLN A 37 -4.95 -6.45 -25.83
CA GLN A 37 -5.92 -5.39 -25.50
C GLN A 37 -6.60 -5.69 -24.17
N VAL A 38 -6.51 -4.75 -23.22
CA VAL A 38 -7.20 -4.83 -21.93
C VAL A 38 -8.30 -3.76 -21.88
N PRO A 39 -9.59 -4.14 -21.86
CA PRO A 39 -10.69 -3.19 -21.71
C PRO A 39 -10.61 -2.45 -20.37
N ALA A 40 -10.92 -1.15 -20.36
CA ALA A 40 -10.97 -0.36 -19.13
C ALA A 40 -11.95 -0.91 -18.08
N ALA A 41 -13.03 -1.58 -18.52
CA ALA A 41 -13.96 -2.27 -17.64
C ALA A 41 -13.31 -3.43 -16.86
N SER A 42 -12.36 -4.14 -17.48
CA SER A 42 -11.61 -5.22 -16.83
C SER A 42 -10.66 -4.68 -15.76
N LEU A 43 -10.06 -3.49 -15.98
CA LEU A 43 -9.23 -2.83 -14.97
C LEU A 43 -10.04 -2.50 -13.71
N LEU A 44 -11.24 -1.95 -13.88
CA LEU A 44 -12.12 -1.59 -12.75
C LEU A 44 -12.63 -2.83 -12.01
N ALA A 45 -13.02 -3.88 -12.74
CA ALA A 45 -13.48 -5.14 -12.16
C ALA A 45 -12.37 -5.82 -11.34
N ALA A 46 -11.13 -5.80 -11.84
CA ALA A 46 -9.98 -6.38 -11.15
C ALA A 46 -9.59 -5.56 -9.91
N ALA A 47 -9.55 -4.22 -10.00
CA ALA A 47 -9.34 -3.37 -8.84
C ALA A 47 -10.40 -3.60 -7.74
N TRP A 48 -11.67 -3.76 -8.13
CA TRP A 48 -12.75 -4.09 -7.19
C TRP A 48 -12.56 -5.46 -6.56
N HIS A 49 -12.16 -6.46 -7.35
CA HIS A 49 -11.87 -7.80 -6.87
C HIS A 49 -10.74 -7.79 -5.81
N ASP A 50 -9.64 -7.09 -6.08
CA ASP A 50 -8.49 -6.99 -5.17
C ASP A 50 -8.84 -6.32 -3.84
N ILE A 51 -9.63 -5.24 -3.88
CA ILE A 51 -10.12 -4.56 -2.66
C ILE A 51 -10.97 -5.48 -1.77
N LEU A 52 -11.64 -6.48 -2.35
CA LEU A 52 -12.47 -7.40 -1.58
C LEU A 52 -11.70 -8.63 -1.10
N HIS A 53 -10.74 -9.13 -1.88
CA HIS A 53 -10.12 -10.43 -1.63
C HIS A 53 -8.70 -10.34 -1.05
N MET A 54 -8.06 -9.16 -1.06
CA MET A 54 -6.72 -8.99 -0.47
C MET A 54 -6.72 -8.52 0.98
N ALA A 55 -7.89 -8.22 1.57
CA ALA A 55 -7.98 -7.61 2.88
C ALA A 55 -7.37 -8.49 3.98
N ASP A 56 -7.64 -9.80 3.95
CA ASP A 56 -7.22 -10.74 5.00
C ASP A 56 -5.69 -10.80 5.19
N LEU A 57 -4.94 -10.65 4.09
CA LEU A 57 -3.48 -10.71 4.12
C LEU A 57 -2.86 -9.30 4.13
N TYR A 58 -3.32 -8.42 3.26
CA TYR A 58 -2.62 -7.16 2.99
C TYR A 58 -2.94 -6.08 4.02
N LEU A 59 -4.17 -6.04 4.54
CA LEU A 59 -4.58 -5.06 5.54
C LEU A 59 -3.79 -5.20 6.87
N PRO A 60 -3.58 -6.41 7.45
CA PRO A 60 -2.74 -6.57 8.63
C PRO A 60 -1.28 -6.17 8.41
N ILE A 61 -0.72 -6.47 7.24
CA ILE A 61 0.67 -6.11 6.89
C ILE A 61 0.82 -4.59 6.86
N ILE A 62 -0.09 -3.88 6.17
CA ILE A 62 -0.12 -2.42 6.13
C ILE A 62 -0.31 -1.86 7.55
N ALA A 63 -1.20 -2.44 8.35
CA ALA A 63 -1.44 -2.01 9.73
C ALA A 63 -0.15 -2.03 10.57
N VAL A 64 0.57 -3.15 10.56
CA VAL A 64 1.84 -3.30 11.28
C VAL A 64 2.91 -2.36 10.74
N ALA A 65 3.03 -2.24 9.42
CA ALA A 65 4.04 -1.38 8.81
C ALA A 65 3.81 0.10 9.16
N LEU A 66 2.57 0.59 9.08
CA LEU A 66 2.25 1.97 9.48
C LEU A 66 2.37 2.18 10.99
N LEU A 67 2.07 1.17 11.80
CA LEU A 67 2.26 1.22 13.26
C LEU A 67 3.74 1.43 13.63
N ILE A 68 4.67 0.93 12.82
CA ILE A 68 6.12 1.14 12.99
C ILE A 68 6.58 2.46 12.36
N ALA A 69 6.11 2.77 11.15
CA ALA A 69 6.55 3.93 10.39
C ALA A 69 6.11 5.26 11.01
N PHE A 70 4.92 5.34 11.61
CA PHE A 70 4.39 6.57 12.16
C PHE A 70 5.12 7.06 13.43
N PRO A 71 5.46 6.21 14.41
CA PRO A 71 6.36 6.60 15.50
C PRO A 71 7.72 7.08 15.00
N PHE A 72 8.28 6.43 13.97
CA PHE A 72 9.54 6.86 13.36
C PHE A 72 9.41 8.25 12.71
N ALA A 73 8.33 8.50 11.96
CA ALA A 73 8.04 9.82 11.39
C ALA A 73 7.89 10.90 12.47
N ALA A 74 7.22 10.58 13.59
CA ALA A 74 7.07 11.49 14.72
C ALA A 74 8.43 11.82 15.38
N TRP A 75 9.25 10.80 15.61
CA TRP A 75 10.61 10.97 16.15
C TRP A 75 11.47 11.81 15.21
N LEU A 76 11.41 11.54 13.91
CA LEU A 76 12.18 12.27 12.90
C LEU A 76 11.75 13.74 12.80
N ALA A 77 10.44 14.02 12.90
CA ALA A 77 9.90 15.39 12.92
C ALA A 77 10.46 16.18 14.11
N GLN A 78 10.55 15.55 15.28
CA GLN A 78 11.11 16.18 16.48
C GLN A 78 12.61 16.44 16.38
N ARG A 79 13.36 15.56 15.70
CA ARG A 79 14.82 15.68 15.55
C ARG A 79 15.25 16.69 14.49
N THR A 80 14.49 16.80 13.41
CA THR A 80 14.87 17.59 12.23
C THR A 80 14.13 18.93 12.12
N GLY A 81 13.02 19.09 12.84
CA GLY A 81 12.13 20.23 12.69
C GLY A 81 11.30 20.21 11.39
N VAL A 82 11.43 19.16 10.56
CA VAL A 82 10.62 19.00 9.34
C VAL A 82 9.15 18.80 9.72
N ALA A 83 8.26 19.42 8.95
CA ALA A 83 6.84 19.38 9.21
C ALA A 83 6.30 17.95 9.19
N ALA A 84 5.68 17.53 10.31
CA ALA A 84 5.11 16.19 10.47
C ALA A 84 4.12 15.82 9.35
N ARG A 85 3.34 16.79 8.86
CA ARG A 85 2.40 16.62 7.74
C ARG A 85 3.05 16.09 6.44
N LEU A 86 4.36 16.29 6.26
CA LEU A 86 5.12 15.76 5.13
C LEU A 86 5.72 14.40 5.47
N LEU A 87 6.23 14.24 6.69
CA LEU A 87 6.91 13.01 7.12
C LEU A 87 5.97 11.81 7.26
N TYR A 88 4.72 12.00 7.69
CA TYR A 88 3.77 10.89 7.81
C TYR A 88 3.44 10.23 6.45
N PRO A 89 3.04 10.98 5.40
CA PRO A 89 2.86 10.40 4.06
C PRO A 89 4.14 9.76 3.50
N LEU A 90 5.30 10.40 3.66
CA LEU A 90 6.58 9.87 3.17
C LEU A 90 6.97 8.57 3.89
N ALA A 91 6.77 8.50 5.20
CA ALA A 91 7.02 7.28 5.97
C ALA A 91 6.06 6.16 5.58
N GLY A 92 4.78 6.47 5.33
CA GLY A 92 3.82 5.50 4.80
C GLY A 92 4.20 4.99 3.41
N PHE A 93 4.65 5.87 2.53
CA PHE A 93 5.16 5.49 1.20
C PHE A 93 6.40 4.60 1.31
N ALA A 94 7.38 4.98 2.13
CA ALA A 94 8.58 4.17 2.37
C ALA A 94 8.22 2.80 2.98
N ALA A 95 7.25 2.75 3.88
CA ALA A 95 6.74 1.51 4.46
C ALA A 95 6.13 0.59 3.39
N LEU A 96 5.32 1.13 2.47
CA LEU A 96 4.81 0.35 1.33
C LEU A 96 5.95 -0.16 0.45
N LEU A 97 6.90 0.67 0.04
CA LEU A 97 8.06 0.20 -0.75
C LEU A 97 8.82 -0.93 -0.05
N THR A 98 8.98 -0.81 1.27
CA THR A 98 9.63 -1.82 2.09
C THR A 98 8.82 -3.11 2.12
N ILE A 99 7.49 -3.04 2.30
CA ILE A 99 6.61 -4.20 2.22
C ILE A 99 6.79 -4.90 0.88
N HIS A 100 6.64 -4.19 -0.24
CA HIS A 100 6.74 -4.76 -1.57
C HIS A 100 8.12 -5.39 -1.85
N GLY A 101 9.19 -4.72 -1.41
CA GLY A 101 10.56 -5.25 -1.55
C GLY A 101 10.79 -6.51 -0.72
N LEU A 102 10.36 -6.53 0.55
CA LEU A 102 10.48 -7.72 1.41
C LEU A 102 9.67 -8.89 0.89
N LEU A 103 8.46 -8.60 0.41
CA LEU A 103 7.57 -9.54 -0.22
C LEU A 103 8.18 -10.16 -1.49
N TYR A 104 8.78 -9.34 -2.35
CA TYR A 104 9.53 -9.82 -3.51
C TYR A 104 10.72 -10.71 -3.11
N LEU A 105 11.49 -10.33 -2.09
CA LEU A 105 12.61 -11.12 -1.60
C LEU A 105 12.18 -12.45 -0.97
N ALA A 106 11.04 -12.46 -0.27
CA ALA A 106 10.53 -13.65 0.41
C ALA A 106 9.94 -14.68 -0.55
N PHE A 107 9.24 -14.23 -1.60
CA PHE A 107 8.47 -15.10 -2.50
C PHE A 107 9.08 -15.26 -3.89
N GLY A 108 10.11 -14.47 -4.26
CA GLY A 108 10.75 -14.53 -5.59
C GLY A 108 9.87 -14.02 -6.74
N MET A 109 8.65 -13.61 -6.43
CA MET A 109 7.67 -12.99 -7.31
C MET A 109 7.01 -11.85 -6.54
N SER A 110 6.48 -10.87 -7.26
CA SER A 110 5.62 -9.85 -6.65
C SER A 110 4.38 -10.55 -6.08
N PRO A 111 4.10 -10.57 -4.76
CA PRO A 111 2.92 -11.29 -4.25
C PRO A 111 1.60 -10.56 -4.48
N ILE A 112 1.66 -9.37 -5.08
CA ILE A 112 0.52 -8.69 -5.71
C ILE A 112 0.37 -9.05 -7.20
N ALA A 113 1.30 -9.82 -7.78
CA ALA A 113 1.05 -10.58 -9.01
C ALA A 113 0.44 -11.92 -8.57
N ALA A 114 -0.88 -11.93 -8.40
CA ALA A 114 -1.59 -13.18 -8.16
C ALA A 114 -1.47 -14.11 -9.39
N THR A 115 -1.41 -15.40 -9.08
CA THR A 115 -1.57 -16.57 -9.96
C THR A 115 -2.70 -16.45 -10.97
#